data_AF-A0A352GRA4-F1
#
_entry.id   AF-A0A352GRA4-F1
#
_cell.length_a   1.000
_cell.length_b   1.000
_cell.length_c   1.000
_cell.angle_alpha   90.00
_cell.angle_beta   90.00
_cell.angle_gamma   90.00
#
_symmetry.space_group_name_H-M   'P 1'
#
loop_
_entity.id
_entity.type
_entity.pdbx_description
1 polymer ?
#
loop_
_entity_poly.entity_id
_entity_poly.type
_entity_poly.pdbx_seq_one_letter_code
_entity_poly.pdbx_strand_id
1 'polypeptide(L)'
;MFWIVYNTPVQKTRGTHQMQLRTRPLTDTFGLEILDVDLSELTDETFDAIYKLWQQEPLLLLRRQSLSEKQQVEYSRRFGEMDIIVRDDMLSPDNPEIIYIT
;
A
#
# COMPACT_ATOMS: atom_id res chain seq x y z
N MET A 1 -19.53 -5.33 -47.44
CA MET A 1 -18.17 -4.85 -47.75
C MET A 1 -17.69 -4.04 -46.54
N PHE A 2 -16.56 -4.45 -45.93
CA PHE A 2 -15.93 -4.02 -44.65
C PHE A 2 -16.71 -4.45 -43.38
N TRP A 3 -16.33 -5.37 -42.46
CA TRP A 3 -15.05 -5.90 -41.89
C TRP A 3 -14.14 -4.77 -41.35
N ILE A 4 -13.82 -4.64 -40.05
CA ILE A 4 -13.11 -5.58 -39.15
C ILE A 4 -13.58 -5.39 -37.68
N VAL A 5 -13.88 -6.48 -36.97
CA VAL A 5 -13.95 -6.51 -35.49
C VAL A 5 -12.62 -7.07 -34.99
N TYR A 6 -11.85 -6.29 -34.23
CA TYR A 6 -10.66 -6.81 -33.55
C TYR A 6 -11.10 -7.66 -32.36
N ASN A 7 -11.08 -8.98 -32.54
CA ASN A 7 -11.11 -9.92 -31.44
C ASN A 7 -9.73 -9.92 -30.76
N THR A 8 -9.54 -9.08 -29.75
CA THR A 8 -8.34 -9.13 -28.92
C THR A 8 -8.41 -10.39 -28.04
N PRO A 9 -7.44 -11.31 -28.10
CA PRO A 9 -7.44 -12.47 -27.20
C PRO A 9 -7.26 -11.99 -25.76
N VAL A 10 -8.27 -12.24 -24.92
CA VAL A 10 -8.12 -12.13 -23.47
C VAL A 10 -7.09 -13.17 -23.06
N GLN A 11 -5.87 -12.73 -22.78
CA GLN A 11 -4.82 -13.56 -22.21
C GLN A 11 -5.30 -14.03 -20.83
N LYS A 12 -5.67 -15.31 -20.73
CA LYS A 12 -6.02 -15.98 -19.48
C LYS A 12 -4.78 -15.98 -18.59
N THR A 13 -4.68 -15.00 -17.69
CA THR A 13 -3.58 -14.91 -16.73
C THR A 13 -3.51 -16.17 -15.90
N ARG A 14 -2.32 -16.78 -15.87
CA ARG A 14 -1.94 -17.90 -15.01
C ARG A 14 -2.33 -17.55 -13.57
N GLY A 15 -2.93 -18.49 -12.84
CA GLY A 15 -3.29 -18.28 -11.44
C GLY A 15 -2.05 -17.88 -10.64
N THR A 16 -1.98 -16.63 -10.22
CA THR A 16 -1.02 -16.14 -9.24
C THR A 16 -1.35 -16.82 -7.92
N HIS A 17 -0.37 -17.47 -7.30
CA HIS A 17 -0.46 -17.78 -5.87
C HIS A 17 -0.53 -16.41 -5.18
N GLN A 18 -1.71 -16.02 -4.72
CA GLN A 18 -1.89 -14.78 -3.97
C GLN A 18 -1.47 -15.10 -2.54
N MET A 19 -0.47 -14.39 -2.02
CA MET A 19 -0.14 -14.47 -0.61
C MET A 19 -1.36 -14.06 0.22
N GLN A 20 -1.67 -14.86 1.24
CA GLN A 20 -2.80 -14.61 2.14
C GLN A 20 -2.32 -13.86 3.38
N LEU A 21 -2.76 -12.62 3.53
CA LEU A 21 -2.55 -11.83 4.75
C LEU A 21 -3.45 -12.33 5.87
N ARG A 22 -2.91 -12.47 7.07
CA ARG A 22 -3.71 -12.71 8.27
C ARG A 22 -4.34 -11.41 8.72
N THR A 23 -5.67 -11.35 8.76
CA THR A 23 -6.40 -10.13 9.12
C THR A 23 -7.46 -10.37 10.19
N ARG A 24 -7.88 -9.29 10.86
CA ARG A 24 -9.03 -9.28 11.76
C ARG A 24 -9.82 -7.97 11.58
N PRO A 25 -11.16 -7.99 11.61
CA PRO A 25 -11.95 -6.76 11.57
C PRO A 25 -11.63 -5.82 12.73
N LEU A 26 -11.57 -4.52 12.45
CA LEU A 26 -11.51 -3.49 13.50
C LEU A 26 -12.89 -3.25 14.12
N THR A 27 -13.92 -3.29 13.26
CA THR A 27 -15.34 -3.22 13.60
C THR A 27 -16.11 -4.11 12.63
N ASP A 28 -17.42 -4.25 12.82
CA ASP A 28 -18.27 -5.07 11.95
C ASP A 28 -18.36 -4.54 10.51
N THR A 29 -18.10 -3.25 10.29
CA THR A 29 -18.36 -2.60 8.98
C THR A 29 -17.22 -1.73 8.46
N PHE A 30 -16.13 -1.54 9.22
CA PHE A 30 -15.10 -0.59 8.85
C PHE A 30 -13.70 -1.07 9.25
N GLY A 31 -12.89 -1.33 8.23
CA GLY A 31 -11.44 -1.50 8.30
C GLY A 31 -10.96 -2.84 8.88
N LEU A 32 -9.73 -3.19 8.53
CA LEU A 32 -9.06 -4.42 8.95
C LEU A 32 -7.73 -4.12 9.64
N GLU A 33 -7.41 -4.89 10.68
CA GLU A 33 -6.05 -5.02 11.19
C GLU A 33 -5.32 -6.11 10.40
N ILE A 34 -4.13 -5.81 9.88
CA ILE A 34 -3.21 -6.82 9.35
C ILE A 34 -2.31 -7.29 10.49
N LEU A 35 -2.24 -8.61 10.66
CA LEU A 35 -1.48 -9.27 11.71
C LEU A 35 -0.15 -9.80 11.16
N ASP A 36 0.86 -9.85 12.04
CA ASP A 36 2.18 -10.45 11.79
C ASP A 36 2.94 -9.89 10.58
N VAL A 37 2.73 -8.61 10.27
CA VAL A 37 3.50 -7.90 9.25
C VAL A 37 4.42 -6.89 9.92
N ASP A 38 5.69 -6.92 9.50
CA ASP A 38 6.69 -5.90 9.82
C ASP A 38 6.99 -5.08 8.55
N LEU A 39 6.70 -3.78 8.60
CA LEU A 39 6.90 -2.87 7.47
C LEU A 39 8.39 -2.61 7.19
N SER A 40 9.28 -2.86 8.15
CA SER A 40 10.72 -2.64 7.97
C SER A 40 11.40 -3.69 7.10
N GLU A 41 10.77 -4.86 6.92
CA GLU A 41 11.30 -6.02 6.18
C GLU A 41 10.27 -6.60 5.20
N LEU A 42 9.61 -5.73 4.41
CA LEU A 42 8.60 -6.16 3.44
C LEU A 42 9.19 -6.77 2.18
N THR A 43 8.75 -7.98 1.84
CA THR A 43 8.91 -8.53 0.49
C THR A 43 7.96 -7.86 -0.50
N ASP A 44 8.28 -7.93 -1.79
CA ASP A 44 7.40 -7.41 -2.85
C ASP A 44 6.05 -8.11 -2.90
N GLU A 45 6.04 -9.43 -2.72
CA GLU A 45 4.81 -10.22 -2.63
C GLU A 45 3.94 -9.75 -1.44
N THR A 46 4.57 -9.38 -0.32
CA THR A 46 3.84 -8.89 0.85
C THR A 46 3.21 -7.54 0.61
N PHE A 47 3.97 -6.62 0.04
CA PHE A 47 3.44 -5.31 -0.32
C PHE A 47 2.31 -5.42 -1.35
N ASP A 48 2.44 -6.24 -2.39
CA ASP A 48 1.40 -6.41 -3.41
C ASP A 48 0.09 -6.92 -2.81
N ALA A 49 0.16 -7.81 -1.83
CA ALA A 49 -1.03 -8.28 -1.11
C ALA A 49 -1.66 -7.17 -0.26
N ILE A 50 -0.85 -6.36 0.44
CA ILE A 50 -1.33 -5.22 1.23
C ILE A 50 -1.97 -4.18 0.33
N TYR A 51 -1.32 -3.84 -0.78
CA TYR A 51 -1.79 -2.84 -1.74
C TYR A 51 -3.13 -3.26 -2.36
N LYS A 52 -3.27 -4.53 -2.77
CA LYS A 52 -4.56 -5.06 -3.26
C LYS A 52 -5.64 -5.03 -2.20
N LEU A 53 -5.32 -5.38 -0.95
CA LEU A 53 -6.28 -5.33 0.16
C LEU A 53 -6.71 -3.89 0.44
N TRP A 54 -5.78 -2.93 0.38
CA TRP A 54 -6.07 -1.51 0.59
C TRP A 54 -7.01 -0.93 -0.46
N GLN A 55 -6.96 -1.41 -1.70
CA GLN A 55 -7.91 -1.01 -2.74
C GLN A 55 -9.35 -1.49 -2.47
N GLN A 56 -9.54 -2.47 -1.60
CA GLN A 56 -10.84 -3.07 -1.28
C GLN A 56 -11.40 -2.57 0.05
N GLU A 57 -10.54 -2.13 0.96
CA GLU A 57 -10.90 -1.75 2.32
C GLU A 57 -10.63 -0.28 2.58
N PRO A 58 -11.54 0.44 3.24
CA PRO A 58 -11.39 1.88 3.45
C PRO A 58 -10.24 2.22 4.41
N LEU A 59 -9.82 1.27 5.26
CA LEU A 59 -8.76 1.47 6.23
C LEU A 59 -8.07 0.15 6.57
N LEU A 60 -6.74 0.18 6.56
CA LEU A 60 -5.90 -0.89 7.06
C LEU A 60 -5.07 -0.40 8.24
N LEU A 61 -5.06 -1.19 9.31
CA LEU A 61 -4.26 -0.93 10.50
C LEU A 61 -3.10 -1.92 10.59
N LEU A 62 -1.87 -1.41 10.62
CA LEU A 62 -0.67 -2.18 10.96
C LEU A 62 -0.17 -1.72 12.33
N ARG A 63 -0.31 -2.57 13.35
CA ARG A 63 0.09 -2.24 14.72
C ARG A 63 1.57 -2.50 14.96
N ARG A 64 2.12 -1.85 15.99
CA ARG A 64 3.47 -2.10 16.55
C ARG A 64 4.60 -1.97 15.53
N GLN A 65 4.49 -0.98 14.65
CA GLN A 65 5.54 -0.64 13.70
C GLN A 65 6.51 0.34 14.35
N SER A 66 7.80 0.02 14.33
CA SER A 66 8.87 0.88 14.83
C SER A 66 9.76 1.28 13.64
N LEU A 67 9.28 2.23 12.85
CA LEU A 67 9.94 2.66 11.62
C LEU A 67 10.72 3.96 11.84
N SER A 68 11.95 4.01 11.32
CA SER A 68 12.64 5.29 11.08
C SER A 68 11.92 6.10 10.01
N GLU A 69 12.12 7.42 9.99
CA GLU A 69 11.56 8.29 8.94
C GLU A 69 11.92 7.81 7.54
N LYS A 70 13.19 7.42 7.33
CA LYS A 70 13.65 6.86 6.07
C LYS A 70 12.84 5.62 5.64
N GLN A 71 12.56 4.71 6.58
CA GLN A 71 11.75 3.52 6.30
C GLN A 71 10.29 3.89 6.01
N GLN A 72 9.73 4.91 6.68
CA GLN A 72 8.39 5.41 6.37
C GLN A 72 8.32 5.98 4.96
N VAL A 73 9.33 6.77 4.56
CA VAL A 73 9.45 7.31 3.20
C VAL A 73 9.60 6.17 2.18
N GLU A 74 10.49 5.20 2.41
CA GLU A 74 10.68 4.05 1.52
C GLU A 74 9.41 3.23 1.33
N TYR A 75 8.66 2.97 2.41
CA TYR A 75 7.37 2.30 2.34
C TYR A 75 6.34 3.12 1.56
N SER A 76 6.25 4.43 1.85
CA SER A 76 5.26 5.32 1.22
C SER A 76 5.49 5.50 -0.27
N ARG A 77 6.75 5.57 -0.73
CA ARG A 77 7.09 5.64 -2.16
C ARG A 77 6.61 4.44 -2.97
N ARG A 78 6.34 3.30 -2.32
CA ARG A 78 5.78 2.13 -3.01
C ARG A 78 4.34 2.35 -3.49
N PHE A 79 3.63 3.32 -2.94
CA PHE A 79 2.29 3.72 -3.38
C PHE A 79 2.32 4.68 -4.57
N GLY A 80 3.47 5.29 -4.87
CA GLY A 80 3.63 6.25 -5.96
C GLY A 80 4.61 7.36 -5.62
N GLU A 81 4.65 8.37 -6.49
CA GLU A 81 5.40 9.60 -6.22
C GLU A 81 4.84 10.29 -4.96
N MET A 82 5.74 10.76 -4.10
CA MET A 82 5.37 11.45 -2.87
C MET A 82 5.24 12.95 -3.11
N ASP A 83 4.10 13.52 -2.73
CA ASP A 83 3.90 14.96 -2.74
C ASP A 83 4.56 15.59 -1.51
N ILE A 84 5.33 16.66 -1.72
CA ILE A 84 5.89 17.49 -0.65
C ILE A 84 4.99 18.70 -0.47
N ILE A 85 4.49 18.90 0.76
CA ILE A 85 3.64 20.04 1.07
C ILE A 85 4.47 21.34 1.11
N VAL A 86 3.85 22.46 0.73
CA VAL A 86 4.53 23.78 0.66
C VAL A 86 4.80 24.39 2.04
N ARG A 87 4.06 23.96 3.07
CA ARG A 87 4.27 24.40 4.45
C ARG A 87 5.49 23.72 5.04
N ASP A 88 6.59 24.46 5.07
CA ASP A 88 7.90 24.01 5.56
C ASP A 88 7.98 23.89 7.09
N ASP A 89 7.14 24.63 7.82
CA ASP A 89 7.08 24.65 9.29
C ASP A 89 6.67 23.32 9.94
N MET A 90 6.08 22.42 9.16
CA MET A 90 5.61 21.11 9.61
C MET A 90 6.45 19.95 9.08
N LEU A 91 7.47 20.22 8.25
CA LEU A 91 8.29 19.17 7.65
C LEU A 91 9.37 18.68 8.61
N SER A 92 9.72 17.40 8.49
CA SER A 92 10.95 16.91 9.12
C SER A 92 12.16 17.65 8.53
N PRO A 93 13.12 18.10 9.36
CA PRO A 93 14.38 18.68 8.88
C PRO A 93 15.23 17.70 8.05
N ASP A 94 15.08 16.41 8.31
CA ASP A 94 15.90 15.35 7.72
C ASP A 94 15.23 14.68 6.52
N ASN A 95 13.90 14.69 6.45
CA ASN A 95 13.11 14.04 5.40
C ASN A 95 11.92 14.92 4.99
N PRO A 96 12.02 15.74 3.91
CA PRO A 96 10.99 16.70 3.55
C PRO A 96 9.64 16.07 3.18
N GLU A 97 9.60 14.76 2.93
CA GLU A 97 8.36 14.02 2.69
C GLU A 97 7.61 13.64 3.98
N ILE A 98 8.23 13.82 5.15
CA ILE A 98 7.62 13.55 6.46
C ILE A 98 7.04 14.84 7.04
N ILE A 99 5.81 14.75 7.51
CA ILE A 99 5.08 15.85 8.16
C ILE A 99 4.87 15.49 9.63
N TYR A 100 5.21 16.41 10.53
CA TYR A 100 4.85 16.32 11.95
C TYR A 100 3.50 16.97 12.19
N ILE A 101 2.58 16.23 12.82
CA ILE A 101 1.29 16.73 13.25
C ILE A 101 1.34 16.84 14.78
N THR A 102 1.30 18.07 15.28
CA THR A 102 1.39 18.42 16.70
C THR A 102 0.22 19.30 17.14
#